data_AF-A0A0H3ZWA1-F1
#
_entry.id   AF-A0A0H3ZWA1-F1
#
_cell.length_a   1.000
_cell.length_b   1.000
_cell.length_c   1.000
_cell.angle_alpha   90.00
_cell.angle_beta   90.00
_cell.angle_gamma   90.00
#
_symmetry.space_group_name_H-M   'P 1'
#
loop_
_entity.id
_entity.type
_entity.pdbx_description
1 polymer ?
#
loop_
_entity_poly.entity_id
_entity_poly.type
_entity_poly.pdbx_seq_one_letter_code
_entity_poly.pdbx_strand_id
1 'polypeptide(L)'
;MDKYCLSDFMAAHAEQEPPLKLSAPTFLRGLSELEKSSIIAKNIRKGWYFINPNFVFSGDRIAFTQIIEKASKKEKEEDQLTLEDLN
;
A
#
# COMPACT_ATOMS: atom_id res chain seq x y z
N MET A 1 -11.90 -13.23 11.42
CA MET A 1 -11.52 -12.18 10.46
C MET A 1 -12.81 -11.73 9.81
N ASP A 2 -12.99 -10.42 9.57
CA ASP A 2 -14.27 -9.93 9.09
C ASP A 2 -14.56 -10.51 7.70
N LYS A 3 -15.73 -11.16 7.54
CA LYS A 3 -16.09 -11.92 6.33
C LYS A 3 -16.12 -11.02 5.08
N TYR A 4 -16.22 -9.71 5.30
CA TYR A 4 -16.38 -8.68 4.28
C TYR A 4 -15.06 -8.04 3.83
N CYS A 5 -13.94 -8.24 4.53
CA CYS A 5 -12.68 -7.55 4.20
C CYS A 5 -12.17 -7.92 2.79
N LEU A 6 -12.31 -9.18 2.38
CA LEU A 6 -11.96 -9.60 1.03
C LEU A 6 -12.92 -9.02 -0.02
N SER A 7 -14.23 -9.04 0.25
CA SER A 7 -15.21 -8.53 -0.71
C SER A 7 -15.04 -7.04 -0.94
N ASP A 8 -14.79 -6.29 0.14
CA ASP A 8 -14.57 -4.84 0.08
C ASP A 8 -13.27 -4.54 -0.69
N PHE A 9 -12.22 -5.32 -0.46
CA PHE A 9 -10.97 -5.21 -1.21
C PHE A 9 -11.16 -5.49 -2.71
N MET A 10 -11.91 -6.54 -3.07
CA MET A 10 -12.22 -6.83 -4.48
C MET A 10 -13.07 -5.74 -5.12
N ALA A 11 -14.06 -5.20 -4.39
CA ALA A 11 -14.92 -4.12 -4.86
C ALA A 11 -14.12 -2.84 -5.13
N ALA A 12 -13.19 -2.49 -4.24
CA ALA A 12 -12.33 -1.31 -4.40
C ALA A 12 -11.37 -1.39 -5.60
N HIS A 13 -11.06 -2.60 -6.09
CA HIS A 13 -10.15 -2.84 -7.21
C HIS A 13 -10.87 -3.41 -8.44
N ALA A 14 -12.20 -3.33 -8.49
CA ALA A 14 -13.00 -3.90 -9.56
C ALA A 14 -12.72 -3.25 -10.93
N GLU A 15 -12.29 -1.99 -10.96
CA GLU A 15 -12.01 -1.22 -12.16
C GLU A 15 -10.58 -1.42 -12.71
N GLN A 16 -9.72 -2.21 -12.04
CA GLN A 16 -8.37 -2.48 -12.54
C GLN A 16 -8.40 -3.29 -13.85
N GLU A 17 -7.61 -2.84 -14.83
CA GLU A 17 -7.31 -3.63 -16.04
C GLU A 17 -5.85 -4.11 -16.02
N PRO A 18 -5.60 -5.43 -15.90
CA PRO A 18 -6.56 -6.53 -15.87
C PRO A 18 -7.28 -6.70 -14.51
N PRO A 19 -8.47 -7.34 -14.48
CA PRO A 19 -9.23 -7.54 -13.25
C PRO A 19 -8.45 -8.33 -12.21
N LEU A 20 -8.38 -7.79 -10.99
CA LEU A 20 -7.74 -8.45 -9.86
C LEU A 20 -8.52 -9.71 -9.46
N LYS A 21 -7.85 -10.87 -9.51
CA LYS A 21 -8.44 -12.17 -9.11
C LYS A 21 -7.62 -12.77 -7.98
N LEU A 22 -8.21 -12.83 -6.79
CA LEU A 22 -7.54 -13.31 -5.58
C LEU A 22 -8.47 -14.22 -4.79
N SER A 23 -7.98 -15.41 -4.41
CA SER A 23 -8.69 -16.30 -3.52
C SER A 23 -8.57 -15.84 -2.06
N ALA A 24 -9.51 -16.23 -1.19
CA ALA A 24 -9.42 -15.92 0.23
C ALA A 24 -8.10 -16.43 0.87
N PRO A 25 -7.65 -17.68 0.65
CA PRO A 25 -6.34 -18.14 1.14
C PRO A 25 -5.17 -17.28 0.66
N THR A 26 -5.18 -16.84 -0.60
CA THR A 26 -4.11 -16.00 -1.17
C THR A 26 -4.08 -14.63 -0.50
N PHE A 27 -5.23 -13.99 -0.31
CA PHE A 27 -5.34 -12.70 0.36
C PHE A 27 -4.84 -12.77 1.81
N LEU A 28 -5.28 -13.81 2.54
CA LEU A 28 -4.85 -14.06 3.91
C LEU A 28 -3.33 -14.26 4.02
N ARG A 29 -2.74 -15.00 3.07
CA ARG A 29 -1.30 -15.21 3.01
C ARG A 29 -0.56 -13.89 2.78
N GLY A 30 -1.00 -13.08 1.82
CA GLY A 30 -0.42 -11.76 1.55
C GLY A 30 -0.45 -10.87 2.78
N LEU A 31 -1.60 -10.82 3.47
CA LEU A 31 -1.76 -10.04 4.70
C LEU A 31 -0.83 -10.52 5.82
N SER A 32 -0.64 -11.83 5.95
CA SER A 32 0.29 -12.41 6.93
C SER A 32 1.74 -12.05 6.62
N GLU A 33 2.14 -12.07 5.35
CA GLU A 33 3.51 -11.69 4.94
C GLU A 33 3.77 -10.19 5.12
N LEU A 34 2.79 -9.33 4.85
CA LEU A 34 2.88 -7.88 5.09
C LEU A 34 3.00 -7.55 6.58
N GLU A 35 2.32 -8.30 7.44
CA GLU A 35 2.45 -8.18 8.89
C GLU A 35 3.83 -8.64 9.37
N LYS A 36 4.30 -9.82 8.91
CA LYS A 36 5.62 -10.35 9.29
C LYS A 36 6.76 -9.43 8.87
N SER A 37 6.66 -8.84 7.69
CA SER A 37 7.63 -7.86 7.18
C SER A 37 7.53 -6.50 7.87
N SER A 38 6.63 -6.35 8.85
CA SER A 38 6.41 -5.11 9.59
C SER A 38 6.06 -3.92 8.70
N ILE A 39 5.53 -4.16 7.50
CA ILE A 39 5.06 -3.11 6.57
C ILE A 39 3.72 -2.56 7.08
N ILE A 40 2.85 -3.45 7.56
CA ILE A 40 1.56 -3.09 8.16
C ILE A 40 1.48 -3.55 9.62
N ALA A 41 0.72 -2.80 10.43
CA ALA A 41 0.42 -3.12 11.82
C ALA A 41 -1.08 -3.37 12.01
N LYS A 42 -1.43 -4.30 12.90
CA LYS A 42 -2.82 -4.60 13.28
C LYS A 42 -3.40 -3.51 14.18
N ASN A 43 -4.64 -3.11 13.90
CA ASN A 43 -5.46 -2.36 14.85
C ASN A 43 -6.04 -3.30 15.93
N ILE A 44 -6.43 -2.72 17.07
CA ILE A 44 -7.28 -3.35 18.10
C ILE A 44 -8.57 -3.92 17.47
N ARG A 45 -9.16 -3.19 16.51
CA ARG A 45 -10.31 -3.70 15.74
C ARG A 45 -9.83 -4.70 14.68
N LYS A 46 -10.38 -5.93 14.74
CA LYS A 46 -10.09 -6.98 13.75
C LYS A 46 -10.44 -6.52 12.33
N GLY A 47 -9.55 -6.79 11.39
CA GLY A 47 -9.72 -6.45 9.97
C GLY A 47 -9.24 -5.04 9.60
N TRP A 48 -8.80 -4.25 10.57
CA TRP A 48 -8.24 -2.91 10.33
C TRP A 48 -6.73 -2.97 10.48
N TYR A 49 -6.03 -2.38 9.50
CA TYR A 49 -4.58 -2.36 9.41
C TYR A 49 -4.12 -0.94 9.09
N PHE A 50 -2.91 -0.61 9.53
CA PHE A 50 -2.25 0.67 9.23
C PHE A 50 -0.86 0.41 8.69
N ILE A 51 -0.29 1.36 7.95
CA ILE A 51 1.14 1.32 7.63
C ILE A 51 1.93 1.46 8.93
N ASN A 52 2.89 0.57 9.14
CA ASN A 52 3.77 0.66 10.30
C ASN A 52 4.65 1.90 10.16
N PRO A 53 4.67 2.83 11.13
CA PRO A 53 5.56 3.98 11.08
C PRO A 53 7.04 3.58 10.97
N ASN A 54 7.46 2.48 11.60
CA ASN A 54 8.84 1.99 11.48
C ASN A 54 9.23 1.58 10.05
N PHE A 55 8.25 1.29 9.19
CA PHE A 55 8.50 1.01 7.77
C PHE A 55 8.80 2.29 6.97
N VAL A 56 8.15 3.40 7.33
CA VAL A 56 8.32 4.71 6.66
C VAL A 56 9.49 5.48 7.26
N PHE A 57 9.72 5.35 8.58
CA PHE A 57 10.70 6.09 9.35
C PHE A 57 11.78 5.13 9.86
N SER A 58 12.99 5.22 9.31
CA SER A 58 14.14 4.44 9.75
C SER A 58 15.21 5.37 10.35
N GLY A 59 14.98 5.79 11.60
CA GLY A 59 15.78 6.82 12.28
C GLY A 59 15.49 8.21 11.70
N ASP A 60 16.53 8.91 11.23
CA ASP A 60 16.43 10.27 10.67
C ASP A 60 15.96 10.32 9.20
N ARG A 61 15.52 9.19 8.64
CA ARG A 61 15.20 9.04 7.21
C ARG A 61 13.75 8.64 7.01
N ILE A 62 13.06 9.36 6.12
CA ILE A 62 11.70 9.08 5.66
C ILE A 62 11.81 8.44 4.27
N ALA A 63 11.24 7.25 4.09
CA ALA A 63 11.10 6.64 2.78
C ALA A 63 9.93 7.32 2.03
N PHE A 64 10.26 8.15 1.04
CA PHE A 64 9.28 8.67 0.08
C PHE A 64 8.98 7.59 -0.98
N THR A 65 7.83 6.93 -0.86
CA THR A 65 7.36 6.02 -1.91
C THR A 65 6.62 6.84 -2.96
N GLN A 66 7.28 7.18 -4.07
CA GLN A 66 6.59 7.73 -5.23
C GLN A 66 5.71 6.65 -5.84
N ILE A 67 4.40 6.88 -5.86
CA ILE A 67 3.46 6.04 -6.61
C ILE A 67 3.65 6.41 -8.08
N ILE A 68 4.34 5.55 -8.84
CA ILE A 68 4.45 5.71 -10.28
C ILE A 68 3.22 5.04 -10.90
N GLU A 69 2.17 5.83 -11.12
CA GLU A 69 1.01 5.39 -11.90
C GLU A 69 1.33 5.43 -13.39
N LYS A 70 0.82 4.47 -14.15
CA LYS A 70 0.98 4.46 -15.59
C LYS A 70 0.20 5.65 -16.16
N ALA A 71 0.92 6.68 -16.62
CA ALA A 71 0.30 7.85 -17.25
C ALA A 71 -0.67 7.42 -18.36
N SER A 72 -1.94 7.82 -18.23
CA SER A 72 -2.94 7.70 -19.28
C SER A 72 -2.66 8.73 -20.39
N LYS A 73 -1.56 8.56 -21.14
CA LYS A 73 -1.10 9.40 -22.28
C LYS A 73 -1.04 10.93 -22.06
N LYS A 74 -1.37 11.41 -20.87
CA LYS A 74 -1.31 12.75 -20.27
C LYS A 74 -1.18 12.43 -18.78
N GLU A 75 -0.16 12.72 -18.02
CA GLU A 75 0.85 13.76 -18.07
C GLU A 75 2.22 13.15 -17.71
N LYS A 76 3.28 13.69 -18.31
CA LYS A 76 4.65 13.52 -17.86
C LYS A 76 5.11 14.91 -17.47
N GLU A 77 5.47 15.09 -16.20
CA GLU A 77 6.43 16.08 -15.69
C GLU A 77 6.35 15.95 -14.16
N GLU A 78 7.38 15.38 -13.55
CA GLU A 78 8.42 16.08 -12.76
C GLU A 78 8.02 16.07 -11.29
N ASP A 79 8.89 15.50 -10.43
CA ASP A 79 9.22 16.05 -9.10
C ASP A 79 10.03 15.05 -8.27
N GLN A 80 11.34 15.20 -8.33
CA GLN A 80 12.20 14.91 -7.18
C GLN A 80 13.03 16.17 -6.93
N LEU A 81 12.61 17.01 -5.98
CA LEU A 81 13.47 18.04 -5.41
C LEU A 81 14.45 17.38 -4.42
N THR A 82 15.72 17.76 -4.49
CA THR A 82 16.71 17.36 -3.50
C THR A 82 16.79 18.40 -2.39
N LEU A 83 17.16 17.98 -1.17
CA LEU A 83 17.22 18.87 0.01
C LEU A 83 18.27 19.99 -0.10
N GLU A 84 19.13 19.94 -1.11
CA GLU A 84 20.10 20.99 -1.45
C GLU A 84 19.43 22.17 -2.17
N ASP A 85 18.23 21.96 -2.73
CA ASP A 85 17.48 22.95 -3.51
C ASP A 85 16.60 23.88 -2.63
N LEU A 86 16.66 23.73 -1.30
CA LEU A 86 15.86 24.51 -0.33
C LEU A 86 16.67 25.52 0.51
N ASN A 87 17.92 25.82 0.13
CA ASN A 87 18.73 26.86 0.78
C ASN A 87 19.20 27.94 -0.20
#